data_AF-A0AA87LUJ8-F1
#
_entry.id   AF-A0AA87LUJ8-F1
#
_cell.length_a   1.000
_cell.length_b   1.000
_cell.length_c   1.000
_cell.angle_alpha   90.00
_cell.angle_beta   90.00
_cell.angle_gamma   90.00
#
_symmetry.space_group_name_H-M   'P 1'
#
loop_
_entity.id
_entity.type
_entity.pdbx_description
1 polymer ?
#
loop_
_entity_poly.entity_id
_entity_poly.type
_entity_poly.pdbx_seq_one_letter_code
_entity_poly.pdbx_strand_id
1 'polypeptide(L)'
;MKVAFKFIEPKVDVTENYLENVSQTMKSLFDDSYTISRFESNVLGITKFTQFDNSIKTTAATLHLIQTIEVTYLDVQINISHQQMKLDIEVAISAAIKEYKEADPIAEEMKVVIKESLINDWEKCVWIFDNDAMNYSKELYSEIYTLENSLRQFIDELLTRKLGISWWDTYVGTKTKKDSIHTRTKYIELAPFFNDINLDLMSINIDDLKKIINTGKDYNKVQSAAFENNLWNDIFYNYFSDDISVILESFADNRNHVVHNKLIDAVAYSKIKDNLSQVFDNLNIAREKYFEEIRGEY
;
A
#
# COMPACT_ATOMS: atom_id res chain seq x y z
N MET A 1 -15.82 -6.67 -4.26
CA MET A 1 -15.04 -5.45 -4.58
C MET A 1 -15.99 -4.26 -4.72
N LYS A 2 -15.59 -3.05 -4.30
CA LYS A 2 -16.30 -1.81 -4.65
C LYS A 2 -15.30 -0.74 -5.06
N VAL A 3 -15.49 -0.13 -6.23
CA VAL A 3 -14.59 0.87 -6.80
C VAL A 3 -15.37 2.03 -7.43
N ALA A 4 -14.86 3.26 -7.34
CA ALA A 4 -15.48 4.44 -7.91
C ALA A 4 -14.48 5.27 -8.71
N PHE A 5 -14.81 5.51 -9.98
CA PHE A 5 -14.08 6.37 -10.89
C PHE A 5 -14.85 7.64 -11.16
N LYS A 6 -14.11 8.73 -11.36
CA LYS A 6 -14.65 10.01 -11.81
C LYS A 6 -13.76 10.53 -12.93
N PHE A 7 -14.31 10.57 -14.14
CA PHE A 7 -13.65 11.16 -15.28
C PHE A 7 -14.09 12.62 -15.42
N ILE A 8 -13.12 13.51 -15.61
CA ILE A 8 -13.33 14.96 -15.70
C ILE A 8 -12.56 15.55 -16.86
N GLU A 9 -13.02 16.70 -17.34
CA GLU A 9 -12.40 17.44 -18.45
C GLU A 9 -12.37 16.57 -19.72
N PRO A 10 -13.53 16.38 -20.37
CA PRO A 10 -13.61 15.54 -21.57
C PRO A 10 -12.83 16.15 -22.72
N LYS A 11 -12.15 15.29 -23.49
CA LYS A 11 -11.44 15.62 -24.74
C LYS A 11 -12.36 15.63 -25.96
N VAL A 12 -13.52 15.00 -25.81
CA VAL A 12 -14.53 14.81 -26.84
C VAL A 12 -15.84 15.46 -26.42
N ASP A 13 -16.70 15.75 -27.39
CA ASP A 13 -18.05 16.26 -27.09
C ASP A 13 -18.89 15.16 -26.42
N VAL A 14 -19.23 15.37 -25.15
CA VAL A 14 -20.05 14.46 -24.34
C VAL A 14 -21.52 14.62 -24.71
N THR A 15 -21.90 14.09 -25.87
CA THR A 15 -23.27 14.10 -26.41
C THR A 15 -24.07 12.87 -25.94
N GLU A 16 -25.39 12.86 -26.14
CA GLU A 16 -26.22 11.65 -25.88
C GLU A 16 -25.69 10.41 -26.61
N ASN A 17 -25.26 10.57 -27.87
CA ASN A 17 -24.68 9.48 -28.66
C ASN A 17 -23.34 8.98 -28.08
N TYR A 18 -22.52 9.88 -27.51
CA TYR A 18 -21.32 9.47 -26.78
C TYR A 18 -21.68 8.63 -25.55
N LEU A 19 -22.71 9.01 -24.80
CA LEU A 19 -23.19 8.27 -23.63
C LEU A 19 -23.73 6.88 -24.00
N GLU A 20 -24.47 6.79 -25.11
CA GLU A 20 -24.94 5.52 -25.66
C GLU A 20 -23.78 4.62 -26.08
N ASN A 21 -22.77 5.19 -26.76
CA ASN A 21 -21.57 4.45 -27.15
C ASN A 21 -20.80 3.94 -25.93
N VAL A 22 -20.57 4.78 -24.92
CA VAL A 22 -19.95 4.36 -23.66
C VAL A 22 -20.74 3.23 -23.02
N SER A 23 -22.07 3.33 -22.97
CA SER A 23 -22.93 2.28 -22.44
C SER A 23 -22.82 0.98 -23.26
N GLN A 24 -22.72 1.06 -24.58
CA GLN A 24 -22.57 -0.09 -25.47
C GLN A 24 -21.19 -0.72 -25.35
N THR A 25 -20.13 0.09 -25.30
CA THR A 25 -18.75 -0.38 -25.07
C THR A 25 -18.65 -1.09 -23.73
N MET A 26 -19.25 -0.54 -22.67
CA MET A 26 -19.30 -1.24 -21.38
C MET A 26 -20.00 -2.57 -21.53
N LYS A 27 -21.18 -2.60 -22.16
CA LYS A 27 -21.89 -3.85 -22.43
C LYS A 27 -21.04 -4.87 -23.19
N SER A 28 -20.35 -4.47 -24.26
CA SER A 28 -19.50 -5.37 -25.04
C SER A 28 -18.28 -5.86 -24.28
N LEU A 29 -17.67 -5.04 -23.42
CA LEU A 29 -16.57 -5.49 -22.54
C LEU A 29 -17.03 -6.63 -21.61
N PHE A 30 -18.30 -6.62 -21.21
CA PHE A 30 -18.93 -7.69 -20.45
C PHE A 30 -19.60 -8.79 -21.31
N ASP A 31 -19.50 -8.74 -22.64
CA ASP A 31 -19.97 -9.81 -23.53
C ASP A 31 -18.76 -10.54 -24.18
N ASP A 32 -17.68 -9.82 -24.51
CA ASP A 32 -16.51 -10.31 -25.25
C ASP A 32 -15.27 -10.59 -24.39
N SER A 33 -15.21 -10.15 -23.12
CA SER A 33 -13.99 -10.35 -22.33
C SER A 33 -13.76 -11.84 -22.06
N TYR A 34 -12.55 -12.29 -22.41
CA TYR A 34 -11.96 -13.59 -22.11
C TYR A 34 -12.17 -14.01 -20.63
N THR A 35 -12.33 -13.02 -19.74
CA THR A 35 -12.67 -13.13 -18.32
C THR A 35 -13.98 -13.89 -18.06
N ILE A 36 -14.94 -13.86 -19.00
CA ILE A 36 -16.25 -14.54 -18.91
C ILE A 36 -16.19 -16.02 -19.32
N SER A 37 -15.13 -16.49 -19.97
CA SER A 37 -14.99 -17.92 -20.27
C SER A 37 -14.88 -18.81 -19.01
N ARG A 38 -14.67 -18.22 -17.83
CA ARG A 38 -14.74 -18.86 -16.50
C ARG A 38 -16.10 -18.74 -15.79
N PHE A 39 -17.03 -17.97 -16.33
CA PHE A 39 -18.38 -17.78 -15.83
C PHE A 39 -19.37 -18.46 -16.78
N GLU A 40 -20.10 -19.46 -16.31
CA GLU A 40 -21.35 -19.86 -16.99
C GLU A 40 -22.35 -18.71 -16.79
N SER A 41 -22.34 -17.74 -17.72
CA SER A 41 -23.14 -16.53 -17.63
C SER A 41 -24.56 -16.79 -18.12
N ASN A 42 -25.54 -16.60 -17.24
CA ASN A 42 -26.88 -16.20 -17.66
C ASN A 42 -26.96 -14.68 -17.47
N VAL A 43 -26.83 -13.90 -18.55
CA VAL A 43 -27.12 -12.45 -18.54
C VAL A 43 -28.62 -12.29 -18.29
N LEU A 44 -29.01 -12.00 -17.04
CA LEU A 44 -30.42 -11.91 -16.64
C LEU A 44 -31.08 -10.58 -17.04
N GLY A 45 -30.31 -9.60 -17.50
CA GLY A 45 -30.81 -8.38 -18.15
C GLY A 45 -30.19 -7.08 -17.65
N ILE A 46 -30.22 -6.06 -18.50
CA ILE A 46 -29.94 -4.66 -18.15
C ILE A 46 -31.19 -4.09 -17.50
N THR A 47 -31.15 -3.83 -16.20
CA THR A 47 -32.35 -3.44 -15.45
C THR A 47 -32.37 -1.93 -15.27
N LYS A 48 -32.97 -1.24 -16.26
CA LYS A 48 -33.40 0.17 -16.28
C LYS A 48 -32.37 1.24 -16.65
N PHE A 49 -32.69 1.94 -17.74
CA PHE A 49 -32.38 3.35 -17.94
C PHE A 49 -33.39 4.17 -17.14
N THR A 50 -32.93 4.99 -16.19
CA THR A 50 -33.81 5.98 -15.53
C THR A 50 -33.27 7.36 -15.84
N GLN A 51 -33.93 8.07 -16.76
CA GLN A 51 -33.65 9.47 -17.05
C GLN A 51 -34.21 10.30 -15.90
N PHE A 52 -33.33 10.96 -15.13
CA PHE A 52 -33.75 11.93 -14.13
C PHE A 52 -33.70 13.33 -14.75
N ASP A 53 -34.86 13.97 -14.85
CA ASP A 53 -35.09 15.41 -15.09
C ASP A 53 -34.48 16.05 -16.36
N ASN A 54 -35.31 16.76 -17.13
CA ASN A 54 -34.91 17.40 -18.41
C ASN A 54 -33.90 18.54 -18.26
N SER A 55 -33.65 18.99 -17.03
CA SER A 55 -32.60 19.96 -16.73
C SER A 55 -31.24 19.30 -16.51
N ILE A 56 -31.17 18.10 -15.93
CA ILE A 56 -29.94 17.40 -15.55
C ILE A 56 -29.89 16.04 -16.25
N LYS A 57 -29.54 15.99 -17.55
CA LYS A 57 -29.47 14.69 -18.28
C LYS A 57 -28.53 13.72 -17.57
N THR A 58 -29.12 12.83 -16.78
CA THR A 58 -28.44 11.78 -16.04
C THR A 58 -28.89 10.44 -16.62
N THR A 59 -27.95 9.71 -17.21
CA THR A 59 -28.19 8.35 -17.68
C THR A 59 -27.55 7.41 -16.66
N ALA A 60 -28.38 6.70 -15.91
CA ALA A 60 -27.94 5.60 -15.05
C ALA A 60 -28.12 4.29 -15.81
N ALA A 61 -27.06 3.50 -15.94
CA ALA A 61 -27.11 2.13 -16.46
C ALA A 61 -26.63 1.19 -15.35
N THR A 62 -27.50 0.25 -14.95
CA THR A 62 -27.15 -0.81 -14.01
C THR A 62 -27.07 -2.13 -14.75
N LEU A 63 -25.89 -2.75 -14.75
CA LEU A 63 -25.66 -4.08 -15.29
C LEU A 63 -25.59 -5.09 -14.13
N HIS A 64 -26.42 -6.13 -14.19
CA HIS A 64 -26.42 -7.25 -13.25
C HIS A 64 -25.94 -8.51 -13.97
N LEU A 65 -24.78 -9.05 -13.59
CA LEU A 65 -24.26 -10.31 -14.11
C LEU A 65 -24.37 -11.40 -13.03
N ILE A 66 -24.80 -12.60 -13.41
CA ILE A 66 -25.05 -13.73 -12.50
C ILE A 66 -24.28 -14.96 -12.97
N GLN A 67 -23.52 -15.59 -12.07
CA GLN A 67 -22.91 -16.91 -12.29
C GLN A 67 -23.82 -18.02 -11.79
N THR A 68 -23.97 -19.11 -12.57
CA THR A 68 -24.51 -20.37 -12.06
C THR A 68 -23.41 -21.28 -11.54
N ILE A 69 -23.71 -21.90 -10.38
CA ILE A 69 -22.89 -22.77 -9.51
C ILE A 69 -22.07 -21.98 -8.47
N GLU A 70 -22.71 -21.69 -7.33
CA GLU A 70 -22.24 -20.85 -6.21
C GLU A 70 -22.16 -19.33 -6.54
N VAL A 71 -23.24 -18.63 -6.20
CA VAL A 71 -23.65 -17.34 -6.76
C VAL A 71 -22.72 -16.16 -6.37
N THR A 72 -22.08 -15.57 -7.37
CA THR A 72 -21.44 -14.25 -7.32
C THR A 72 -22.19 -13.31 -8.26
N TYR A 73 -22.57 -12.11 -7.80
CA TYR A 73 -23.21 -11.09 -8.62
C TYR A 73 -22.25 -9.92 -8.85
N LEU A 74 -22.24 -9.37 -10.06
CA LEU A 74 -21.55 -8.13 -10.35
C LEU A 74 -22.59 -7.05 -10.68
N ASP A 75 -22.63 -6.01 -9.84
CA ASP A 75 -23.51 -4.85 -9.96
C ASP A 75 -22.70 -3.62 -10.42
N VAL A 76 -22.68 -3.37 -11.73
CA VAL A 76 -22.01 -2.17 -12.26
C VAL A 76 -23.04 -1.05 -12.34
N GLN A 77 -22.84 0.04 -11.57
CA GLN A 77 -23.71 1.22 -11.61
C GLN A 77 -22.99 2.42 -12.24
N ILE A 78 -23.34 2.72 -13.48
CA ILE A 78 -22.74 3.84 -14.20
C ILE A 78 -23.67 5.04 -14.05
N ASN A 79 -23.19 6.18 -13.52
CA ASN A 79 -23.98 7.40 -13.29
C ASN A 79 -23.40 8.57 -14.09
N ILE A 80 -23.94 8.87 -15.27
CA ILE A 80 -23.35 9.90 -16.12
C ILE A 80 -24.04 11.26 -15.95
N SER A 81 -23.32 12.36 -15.71
CA SER A 81 -23.91 13.71 -15.52
C SER A 81 -23.40 14.75 -16.52
N HIS A 82 -24.25 15.15 -17.47
CA HIS A 82 -23.87 16.07 -18.55
C HIS A 82 -23.53 17.50 -18.10
N GLN A 83 -24.21 18.05 -17.09
CA GLN A 83 -24.11 19.47 -16.73
C GLN A 83 -22.77 19.90 -16.11
N GLN A 84 -21.97 18.95 -15.60
CA GLN A 84 -20.70 19.24 -14.92
C GLN A 84 -19.46 18.91 -15.77
N MET A 85 -19.62 18.55 -17.06
CA MET A 85 -18.52 18.02 -17.90
C MET A 85 -17.78 16.87 -17.20
N LYS A 86 -18.57 15.94 -16.62
CA LYS A 86 -18.10 14.94 -15.67
C LYS A 86 -18.84 13.62 -15.88
N LEU A 87 -18.10 12.52 -15.83
CA LEU A 87 -18.65 11.17 -15.86
C LEU A 87 -18.29 10.46 -14.55
N ASP A 88 -19.30 10.09 -13.76
CA ASP A 88 -19.12 9.25 -12.57
C ASP A 88 -19.42 7.78 -12.91
N ILE A 89 -18.54 6.89 -12.50
CA ILE A 89 -18.73 5.46 -12.68
C ILE A 89 -18.50 4.78 -11.34
N GLU A 90 -19.53 4.13 -10.82
CA GLU A 90 -19.45 3.34 -9.60
C GLU A 90 -19.58 1.86 -9.95
N VAL A 91 -18.53 1.09 -9.74
CA VAL A 91 -18.51 -0.34 -10.02
C VAL A 91 -18.56 -1.08 -8.70
N ALA A 92 -19.63 -1.83 -8.45
CA ALA A 92 -19.79 -2.63 -7.24
C ALA A 92 -19.89 -4.12 -7.59
N ILE A 93 -18.82 -4.88 -7.33
CA ILE A 93 -18.86 -6.33 -7.47
C ILE A 93 -19.33 -6.93 -6.14
N SER A 94 -20.57 -7.41 -6.08
CA SER A 94 -21.18 -8.05 -4.92
C SER A 94 -21.22 -9.57 -5.08
N ALA A 95 -20.11 -10.25 -4.82
CA ALA A 95 -20.12 -11.72 -4.72
C ALA A 95 -21.00 -12.16 -3.55
N ALA A 96 -22.00 -13.01 -3.80
CA ALA A 96 -22.90 -13.50 -2.74
C ALA A 96 -22.35 -14.73 -2.01
N ILE A 97 -21.16 -15.25 -2.36
CA ILE A 97 -20.58 -16.40 -1.67
C ILE A 97 -19.07 -16.22 -1.36
N LYS A 98 -18.82 -16.29 -0.04
CA LYS A 98 -17.58 -16.60 0.71
C LYS A 98 -16.52 -15.52 0.91
N GLU A 99 -16.06 -15.57 2.16
CA GLU A 99 -14.91 -14.91 2.78
C GLU A 99 -13.61 -15.14 1.99
N TYR A 100 -13.47 -14.53 0.81
CA TYR A 100 -12.15 -14.41 0.22
C TYR A 100 -11.39 -13.32 0.97
N LYS A 101 -10.34 -13.73 1.70
CA LYS A 101 -9.39 -12.83 2.35
C LYS A 101 -8.49 -12.11 1.32
N GLU A 102 -8.40 -12.63 0.11
CA GLU A 102 -7.57 -12.11 -0.98
C GLU A 102 -8.44 -11.44 -2.06
N ALA A 103 -7.89 -10.46 -2.78
CA ALA A 103 -8.61 -9.80 -3.86
C ALA A 103 -8.88 -10.77 -5.01
N ASP A 104 -10.07 -10.65 -5.61
CA ASP A 104 -10.45 -11.43 -6.78
C ASP A 104 -9.69 -10.90 -8.01
N PRO A 105 -8.79 -11.69 -8.64
CA PRO A 105 -8.02 -11.26 -9.80
C PRO A 105 -8.90 -10.75 -10.94
N ILE A 106 -10.11 -11.31 -11.07
CA ILE A 106 -11.08 -10.93 -12.08
C ILE A 106 -11.58 -9.49 -11.83
N ALA A 107 -11.87 -9.16 -10.58
CA ALA A 107 -12.34 -7.83 -10.19
C ALA A 107 -11.28 -6.74 -10.44
N GLU A 108 -10.01 -7.06 -10.17
CA GLU A 108 -8.85 -6.21 -10.41
C GLU A 108 -8.60 -5.96 -11.92
N GLU A 109 -8.74 -6.99 -12.75
CA GLU A 109 -8.62 -6.82 -14.20
C GLU A 109 -9.76 -5.95 -14.75
N MET A 110 -10.99 -6.16 -14.28
CA MET A 110 -12.18 -5.46 -14.76
C MET A 110 -12.11 -3.95 -14.47
N LYS A 111 -11.68 -3.54 -13.27
CA LYS A 111 -11.56 -2.10 -12.95
C LYS A 111 -10.52 -1.41 -13.85
N VAL A 112 -9.43 -2.09 -14.19
CA VAL A 112 -8.40 -1.57 -15.11
C VAL A 112 -8.96 -1.44 -16.52
N VAL A 113 -9.64 -2.48 -17.04
CA VAL A 113 -10.25 -2.47 -18.38
C VAL A 113 -11.27 -1.33 -18.52
N ILE A 114 -12.13 -1.12 -17.52
CA ILE A 114 -13.09 -0.01 -17.49
C ILE A 114 -12.37 1.34 -17.56
N LYS A 115 -11.30 1.51 -16.76
CA LYS A 115 -10.50 2.73 -16.77
C LYS A 115 -9.84 2.97 -18.13
N GLU A 116 -9.19 1.97 -18.71
CA GLU A 116 -8.45 2.12 -19.96
C GLU A 116 -9.38 2.36 -21.17
N SER A 117 -10.59 1.80 -21.12
CA SER A 117 -11.58 1.99 -22.19
C SER A 117 -12.11 3.42 -22.26
N LEU A 118 -12.04 4.18 -21.16
CA LEU A 118 -12.57 5.54 -21.10
C LEU A 118 -11.48 6.61 -21.06
N ILE A 119 -10.30 6.33 -20.49
CA ILE A 119 -9.30 7.38 -20.25
C ILE A 119 -8.86 8.14 -21.51
N ASN A 120 -8.99 7.54 -22.69
CA ASN A 120 -8.63 8.21 -23.95
C ASN A 120 -9.55 9.40 -24.29
N ASP A 121 -10.79 9.37 -23.83
CA ASP A 121 -11.79 10.40 -24.08
C ASP A 121 -11.77 11.53 -23.03
N TRP A 122 -10.96 11.39 -21.97
CA TRP A 122 -10.95 12.29 -20.82
C TRP A 122 -9.52 12.73 -20.48
N GLU A 123 -9.34 13.96 -20.01
CA GLU A 123 -8.03 14.44 -19.55
C GLU A 123 -7.61 13.80 -18.23
N LYS A 124 -8.56 13.57 -17.32
CA LYS A 124 -8.27 13.09 -15.98
C LYS A 124 -9.25 12.01 -15.54
N CYS A 125 -8.73 11.01 -14.84
CA CYS A 125 -9.50 10.04 -14.07
C CYS A 125 -9.10 10.15 -12.60
N VAL A 126 -10.10 10.37 -11.75
CA VAL A 126 -9.98 10.41 -10.31
C VAL A 126 -10.49 9.08 -9.77
N TRP A 127 -9.58 8.31 -9.17
CA TRP A 127 -9.90 7.05 -8.49
C TRP A 127 -10.31 7.37 -7.05
N ILE A 128 -11.62 7.52 -6.82
CA ILE A 128 -12.15 8.10 -5.58
C ILE A 128 -12.11 7.09 -4.43
N PHE A 129 -12.48 5.85 -4.72
CA PHE A 129 -12.59 4.79 -3.73
C PHE A 129 -12.25 3.45 -4.38
N ASP A 130 -11.52 2.61 -3.66
CA ASP A 130 -11.23 1.23 -4.03
C ASP A 130 -11.13 0.40 -2.75
N ASN A 131 -12.09 -0.50 -2.56
CA ASN A 131 -12.14 -1.36 -1.39
C ASN A 131 -10.97 -2.33 -1.32
N ASP A 132 -10.48 -2.82 -2.46
CA ASP A 132 -9.43 -3.83 -2.51
C ASP A 132 -8.08 -3.14 -2.25
N ALA A 133 -7.83 -1.98 -2.86
CA ALA A 133 -6.67 -1.14 -2.51
C ALA A 133 -6.66 -0.70 -1.04
N MET A 134 -7.84 -0.41 -0.47
CA MET A 134 -7.98 -0.14 0.96
C MET A 134 -7.63 -1.37 1.81
N ASN A 135 -8.08 -2.56 1.43
CA ASN A 135 -7.78 -3.80 2.15
C ASN A 135 -6.29 -4.14 2.09
N TYR A 136 -5.67 -4.04 0.91
CA TYR A 136 -4.21 -4.15 0.75
C TYR A 136 -3.48 -3.20 1.67
N SER A 137 -3.88 -1.92 1.68
CA SER A 137 -3.27 -0.92 2.56
C SER A 137 -3.39 -1.33 4.03
N LYS A 138 -4.59 -1.74 4.49
CA LYS A 138 -4.82 -2.16 5.88
C LYS A 138 -3.93 -3.33 6.30
N GLU A 139 -3.79 -4.35 5.45
CA GLU A 139 -2.91 -5.49 5.72
C GLU A 139 -1.45 -5.05 5.79
N LEU A 140 -0.99 -4.30 4.79
CA LEU A 140 0.38 -3.78 4.74
C LEU A 140 0.72 -2.88 5.93
N TYR A 141 -0.20 -2.02 6.38
CA TYR A 141 -0.01 -1.18 7.57
C TYR A 141 0.32 -2.01 8.81
N SER A 142 -0.39 -3.13 9.01
CA SER A 142 -0.19 -4.01 10.16
C SER A 142 1.19 -4.68 10.12
N GLU A 143 1.59 -5.16 8.94
CA GLU A 143 2.89 -5.81 8.76
C GLU A 143 4.06 -4.83 8.88
N ILE A 144 3.96 -3.65 8.25
CA ILE A 144 4.93 -2.57 8.37
C ILE A 144 5.11 -2.18 9.84
N TYR A 145 4.01 -1.98 10.57
CA TYR A 145 4.05 -1.63 11.98
C TYR A 145 4.78 -2.69 12.81
N THR A 146 4.44 -3.96 12.58
CA THR A 146 5.06 -5.10 13.27
C THR A 146 6.56 -5.19 12.98
N LEU A 147 6.94 -5.01 11.72
CA LEU A 147 8.33 -5.07 11.28
C LEU A 147 9.16 -3.91 11.81
N GLU A 148 8.68 -2.67 11.70
CA GLU A 148 9.40 -1.50 12.23
C GLU A 148 9.65 -1.67 13.74
N ASN A 149 8.65 -2.10 14.50
CA ASN A 149 8.82 -2.34 15.94
C ASN A 149 9.75 -3.51 16.25
N SER A 150 9.73 -4.56 15.42
CA SER A 150 10.66 -5.67 15.54
C SER A 150 12.12 -5.24 15.29
N LEU A 151 12.33 -4.34 14.32
CA LEU A 151 13.64 -3.73 14.07
C LEU A 151 14.08 -2.87 15.26
N ARG A 152 13.20 -2.03 15.81
CA ARG A 152 13.49 -1.23 17.02
C ARG A 152 13.94 -2.12 18.17
N GLN A 153 13.15 -3.15 18.49
CA GLN A 153 13.49 -4.09 19.56
C GLN A 153 14.86 -4.72 19.36
N PHE A 154 15.14 -5.24 18.15
CA PHE A 154 16.42 -5.90 17.88
C PHE A 154 17.60 -4.93 17.98
N ILE A 155 17.47 -3.72 17.43
CA ILE A 155 18.51 -2.68 17.53
C ILE A 155 18.77 -2.33 19.00
N ASP A 156 17.72 -2.11 19.79
CA ASP A 156 17.84 -1.75 21.20
C ASP A 156 18.55 -2.84 22.00
N GLU A 157 18.10 -4.10 21.86
CA GLU A 157 18.68 -5.25 22.55
C GLU A 157 20.15 -5.45 22.16
N LEU A 158 20.45 -5.44 20.86
CA LEU A 158 21.79 -5.67 20.34
C LEU A 158 22.76 -4.57 20.77
N LEU A 159 22.43 -3.31 20.52
CA LEU A 159 23.33 -2.19 20.82
C LEU A 159 23.48 -1.97 22.32
N THR A 160 22.43 -2.16 23.12
CA THR A 160 22.54 -2.10 24.57
C THR A 160 23.47 -3.17 25.11
N ARG A 161 23.43 -4.41 24.57
CA ARG A 161 24.35 -5.47 24.98
C ARG A 161 25.79 -5.17 24.58
N LYS A 162 26.01 -4.69 23.35
CA LYS A 162 27.37 -4.49 22.78
C LYS A 162 28.07 -3.22 23.26
N LEU A 163 27.30 -2.14 23.45
CA LEU A 163 27.82 -0.79 23.68
C LEU A 163 27.38 -0.18 25.02
N GLY A 164 26.47 -0.86 25.73
CA GLY A 164 25.88 -0.37 26.98
C GLY A 164 24.73 0.62 26.76
N ILE A 165 24.06 0.99 27.86
CA ILE A 165 22.82 1.78 27.86
C ILE A 165 22.94 3.19 27.25
N SER A 166 24.17 3.73 27.16
CA SER A 166 24.42 5.08 26.64
C SER A 166 24.68 5.11 25.13
N TRP A 167 24.49 3.99 24.42
CA TRP A 167 24.78 3.91 22.99
C TRP A 167 24.01 4.95 22.17
N TRP A 168 22.75 5.24 22.56
CA TRP A 168 21.94 6.26 21.89
C TRP A 168 22.63 7.63 21.90
N ASP A 169 23.14 8.04 23.06
CA ASP A 169 23.81 9.33 23.23
C ASP A 169 25.13 9.43 22.47
N THR A 170 25.85 8.31 22.36
CA THR A 170 27.17 8.28 21.72
C THR A 170 27.08 8.18 20.20
N TYR A 171 26.21 7.30 19.67
CA TYR A 171 26.26 6.88 18.26
C TYR A 171 25.16 7.50 17.39
N VAL A 172 24.02 7.90 17.96
CA VAL A 172 22.91 8.43 17.17
C VAL A 172 23.15 9.91 16.83
N GLY A 173 22.99 10.23 15.54
CA GLY A 173 23.22 11.57 15.00
C GLY A 173 22.26 12.63 15.56
N THR A 174 22.73 13.88 15.63
CA THR A 174 22.00 15.00 16.23
C THR A 174 20.65 15.29 15.56
N LYS A 175 20.54 15.05 14.25
CA LYS A 175 19.28 15.20 13.51
C LYS A 175 18.22 14.20 14.01
N THR A 176 18.56 12.91 14.02
CA THR A 176 17.67 11.84 14.49
C THR A 176 17.26 12.03 15.94
N LYS A 177 18.16 12.50 16.82
CA LYS A 177 17.81 12.89 18.20
C LYS A 177 16.79 14.03 18.26
N LYS A 178 16.94 15.06 17.42
CA LYS A 178 15.96 16.16 17.36
C LYS A 178 14.60 15.69 16.85
N ASP A 179 14.59 14.86 15.81
CA ASP A 179 13.37 14.30 15.23
C ASP A 179 12.65 13.41 16.27
N SER A 180 13.40 12.60 17.02
CA SER A 180 12.91 11.80 18.15
C SER A 180 12.27 12.68 19.23
N ILE A 181 12.98 13.69 19.73
CA ILE A 181 12.47 14.61 20.76
C ILE A 181 11.18 15.29 20.29
N HIS A 182 11.14 15.77 19.05
CA HIS A 182 9.96 16.44 18.49
C HIS A 182 8.72 15.53 18.49
N THR A 183 8.86 14.29 18.03
CA THR A 183 7.78 13.30 18.00
C THR A 183 7.36 12.90 19.41
N ARG A 184 8.33 12.66 20.29
CA ARG A 184 8.12 12.27 21.69
C ARG A 184 7.34 13.33 22.46
N THR A 185 7.70 14.61 22.34
CA THR A 185 7.01 15.69 23.06
C THR A 185 5.53 15.75 22.69
N LYS A 186 5.21 15.68 21.40
CA LYS A 186 3.82 15.64 20.92
C LYS A 186 3.06 14.41 21.42
N TYR A 187 3.72 13.27 21.51
CA TYR A 187 3.10 12.05 22.02
C TYR A 187 2.83 12.12 23.53
N ILE A 188 3.78 12.61 24.32
CA ILE A 188 3.63 12.75 25.78
C ILE A 188 2.50 13.72 26.13
N GLU A 189 2.27 14.76 25.33
CA GLU A 189 1.11 15.65 25.47
C GLU A 189 -0.23 14.88 25.37
N LEU A 190 -0.29 13.83 24.54
CA LEU A 190 -1.47 12.97 24.38
C LEU A 190 -1.53 11.84 25.42
N ALA A 191 -0.39 11.31 25.84
CA ALA A 191 -0.27 10.16 26.72
C ALA A 191 0.69 10.43 27.90
N PRO A 192 0.28 11.29 28.86
CA PRO A 192 1.17 11.80 29.91
C PRO A 192 1.68 10.72 30.87
N PHE A 193 0.99 9.57 30.97
CA PHE A 193 1.43 8.44 31.79
C PHE A 193 2.71 7.75 31.28
N PHE A 194 3.18 8.07 30.08
CA PHE A 194 4.42 7.52 29.53
C PHE A 194 5.60 8.52 29.56
N ASN A 195 5.48 9.63 30.29
CA ASN A 195 6.54 10.64 30.38
C ASN A 195 7.82 10.15 31.08
N ASP A 196 7.74 9.05 31.83
CA ASP A 196 8.85 8.40 32.53
C ASP A 196 9.45 7.21 31.76
N ILE A 197 8.93 6.91 30.57
CA ILE A 197 9.44 5.84 29.71
C ILE A 197 10.45 6.42 28.71
N ASN A 198 11.55 5.71 28.47
CA ASN A 198 12.43 6.03 27.34
C ASN A 198 11.71 5.68 26.03
N LEU A 199 11.29 6.71 25.29
CA LEU A 199 10.58 6.60 24.02
C LEU A 199 11.46 6.94 22.82
N ASP A 200 12.77 7.09 23.00
CA ASP A 200 13.65 7.67 21.98
C ASP A 200 13.64 6.88 20.67
N LEU A 201 13.77 5.55 20.77
CA LEU A 201 13.72 4.66 19.62
C LEU A 201 12.31 4.49 19.05
N MET A 202 11.29 4.54 19.93
CA MET A 202 9.87 4.49 19.53
C MET A 202 9.42 5.76 18.78
N SER A 203 10.14 6.88 18.98
CA SER A 203 9.81 8.19 18.43
C SER A 203 10.49 8.48 17.09
N ILE A 204 11.23 7.52 16.53
CA ILE A 204 11.87 7.62 15.21
C ILE A 204 11.24 6.67 14.20
N ASN A 205 11.37 7.00 12.91
CA ASN A 205 10.78 6.23 11.82
C ASN A 205 11.82 5.30 11.15
N ILE A 206 11.40 4.58 10.10
CA ILE A 206 12.28 3.69 9.35
C ILE A 206 13.49 4.39 8.72
N ASP A 207 13.37 5.64 8.28
CA ASP A 207 14.50 6.39 7.71
C ASP A 207 15.60 6.61 8.73
N ASP A 208 15.26 6.82 9.99
CA ASP A 208 16.21 6.94 11.08
C ASP A 208 16.81 5.59 11.49
N LEU A 209 16.01 4.53 11.57
CA LEU A 209 16.51 3.18 11.85
C LEU A 209 17.52 2.73 10.79
N LYS A 210 17.23 3.01 9.51
CA LYS A 210 18.14 2.76 8.39
C LYS A 210 19.46 3.51 8.55
N LYS A 211 19.43 4.78 9.00
CA LYS A 211 20.67 5.55 9.28
C LYS A 211 21.48 4.90 10.39
N ILE A 212 20.83 4.45 11.47
CA ILE A 212 21.49 3.77 12.59
C ILE A 212 22.18 2.50 12.09
N ILE A 213 21.45 1.62 11.40
CA ILE A 213 22.00 0.37 10.85
C ILE A 213 23.18 0.66 9.91
N ASN A 214 23.05 1.65 9.02
CA ASN A 214 24.06 1.98 8.02
C ASN A 214 25.17 2.93 8.54
N THR A 215 25.27 3.18 9.85
CA THR A 215 26.25 4.13 10.40
C THR A 215 27.67 3.68 10.04
N GLY A 216 28.38 4.49 9.26
CA GLY A 216 29.74 4.19 8.81
C GLY A 216 29.86 3.26 7.60
N LYS A 217 28.74 2.75 7.05
CA LYS A 217 28.76 1.78 5.93
C LYS A 217 29.31 2.36 4.63
N ASP A 218 28.90 3.58 4.27
CA ASP A 218 29.32 4.24 3.02
C ASP A 218 30.77 4.75 3.04
N TYR A 219 31.38 4.88 4.21
CA TYR A 219 32.76 5.36 4.36
C TYR A 219 33.80 4.36 3.85
N ASN A 220 33.45 3.09 3.65
CA ASN A 220 34.34 2.08 3.05
C ASN A 220 34.54 2.26 1.52
N LYS A 221 33.73 3.10 0.83
CA LYS A 221 33.93 3.40 -0.61
C LYS A 221 35.03 4.44 -0.87
N VAL A 222 35.49 5.14 0.15
CA VAL A 222 36.53 6.16 0.06
C VAL A 222 37.59 5.78 1.09
N GLN A 223 38.72 5.22 0.64
CA GLN A 223 39.83 4.79 1.51
C GLN A 223 40.38 5.94 2.38
N SER A 224 39.73 6.24 3.50
CA SER A 224 40.24 7.15 4.51
C SER A 224 39.82 6.68 5.90
N ALA A 225 40.82 6.46 6.74
CA ALA A 225 40.85 6.47 8.20
C ALA A 225 39.57 6.15 8.97
N ALA A 226 39.66 5.12 9.82
CA ALA A 226 38.74 4.76 10.91
C ALA A 226 37.70 5.84 11.24
N PHE A 227 36.50 5.69 10.69
CA PHE A 227 35.34 6.45 11.14
C PHE A 227 35.07 6.05 12.58
N GLU A 228 35.35 6.93 13.54
CA GLU A 228 34.92 6.76 14.93
C GLU A 228 33.40 6.56 14.90
N ASN A 229 32.91 5.47 15.50
CA ASN A 229 31.49 5.09 15.59
C ASN A 229 30.88 4.40 14.35
N ASN A 230 31.63 3.51 13.68
CA ASN A 230 31.13 2.72 12.55
C ASN A 230 30.30 1.50 13.01
N LEU A 231 29.06 1.73 13.44
CA LEU A 231 28.18 0.65 13.89
C LEU A 231 28.01 -0.46 12.85
N TRP A 232 28.10 -0.13 11.55
CA TRP A 232 28.00 -1.14 10.51
C TRP A 232 29.14 -2.16 10.60
N ASN A 233 30.38 -1.72 10.45
CA ASN A 233 31.55 -2.62 10.48
C ASN A 233 31.75 -3.25 11.86
N ASP A 234 31.48 -2.50 12.93
CA ASP A 234 31.78 -2.91 14.29
C ASP A 234 30.74 -3.91 14.84
N ILE A 235 29.49 -3.84 14.36
CA ILE A 235 28.38 -4.63 14.89
C ILE A 235 27.52 -5.23 13.78
N PHE A 236 26.81 -4.40 13.00
CA PHE A 236 25.70 -4.87 12.17
C PHE A 236 26.11 -5.80 11.02
N TYR A 237 27.34 -5.66 10.49
CA TYR A 237 27.88 -6.52 9.43
C TYR A 237 27.89 -8.01 9.82
N ASN A 238 28.03 -8.32 11.11
CA ASN A 238 28.01 -9.72 11.57
C ASN A 238 26.60 -10.33 11.51
N TYR A 239 25.56 -9.51 11.66
CA TYR A 239 24.18 -9.98 11.79
C TYR A 239 23.42 -9.88 10.47
N PHE A 240 23.48 -8.73 9.80
CA PHE A 240 22.75 -8.48 8.57
C PHE A 240 23.57 -8.81 7.32
N SER A 241 22.87 -9.06 6.22
CA SER A 241 23.45 -9.19 4.89
C SER A 241 23.97 -7.86 4.34
N ASP A 242 24.90 -7.90 3.39
CA ASP A 242 25.45 -6.68 2.78
C ASP A 242 24.41 -5.86 2.02
N ASP A 243 23.42 -6.51 1.43
CA ASP A 243 22.33 -5.89 0.66
C ASP A 243 21.21 -5.32 1.53
N ILE A 244 21.24 -5.50 2.86
CA ILE A 244 20.21 -4.98 3.77
C ILE A 244 19.93 -3.49 3.58
N SER A 245 20.93 -2.68 3.20
CA SER A 245 20.74 -1.25 2.97
C SER A 245 19.83 -0.97 1.78
N VAL A 246 19.95 -1.75 0.70
CA VAL A 246 19.10 -1.64 -0.49
C VAL A 246 17.69 -2.14 -0.18
N ILE A 247 17.58 -3.23 0.59
CA ILE A 247 16.31 -3.80 1.02
C ILE A 247 15.55 -2.81 1.93
N LEU A 248 16.24 -2.19 2.90
CA LEU A 248 15.67 -1.18 3.81
C LEU A 248 15.32 0.13 3.09
N GLU A 249 16.07 0.51 2.05
CA GLU A 249 15.70 1.66 1.20
C GLU A 249 14.36 1.42 0.51
N SER A 250 14.23 0.26 -0.16
CA SER A 250 12.99 -0.16 -0.81
C SER A 250 11.83 -0.26 0.19
N PHE A 251 12.10 -0.75 1.40
CA PHE A 251 11.12 -0.82 2.47
C PHE A 251 10.65 0.56 2.93
N ALA A 252 11.56 1.52 3.09
CA ALA A 252 11.21 2.89 3.45
C ALA A 252 10.31 3.55 2.37
N ASP A 253 10.65 3.37 1.10
CA ASP A 253 9.86 3.88 -0.03
C ASP A 253 8.46 3.27 -0.11
N ASN A 254 8.39 1.93 -0.01
CA ASN A 254 7.14 1.18 -0.01
C ASN A 254 6.25 1.57 1.17
N ARG A 255 6.85 1.67 2.38
CA ARG A 255 6.17 2.14 3.58
C ARG A 255 5.58 3.53 3.37
N ASN A 256 6.33 4.46 2.76
CA ASN A 256 5.84 5.80 2.44
C ASN A 256 4.66 5.77 1.47
N HIS A 257 4.61 4.84 0.52
CA HIS A 257 3.44 4.69 -0.35
C HIS A 257 2.20 4.24 0.44
N VAL A 258 2.34 3.25 1.31
CA VAL A 258 1.24 2.74 2.14
C VAL A 258 0.74 3.81 3.12
N VAL A 259 1.64 4.45 3.88
CA VAL A 259 1.26 5.40 4.93
C VAL A 259 0.61 6.70 4.45
N HIS A 260 0.85 7.05 3.18
CA HIS A 260 0.22 8.19 2.54
C HIS A 260 -1.05 7.79 1.77
N ASN A 261 -1.55 6.57 1.99
CA ASN A 261 -2.74 6.01 1.35
C ASN A 261 -2.72 6.18 -0.18
N LYS A 262 -1.53 6.00 -0.79
CA LYS A 262 -1.44 5.92 -2.24
C LYS A 262 -2.21 4.69 -2.70
N LEU A 263 -2.77 4.75 -3.91
CA LEU A 263 -3.48 3.61 -4.48
C LEU A 263 -2.51 2.44 -4.69
N ILE A 264 -2.89 1.25 -4.24
CA ILE A 264 -2.12 0.01 -4.34
C ILE A 264 -2.95 -0.99 -5.14
N ASP A 265 -2.41 -1.44 -6.27
CA ASP A 265 -2.97 -2.56 -7.05
C ASP A 265 -2.37 -3.90 -6.59
N ALA A 266 -2.90 -5.00 -7.12
CA ALA A 266 -2.42 -6.34 -6.78
C ALA A 266 -0.91 -6.54 -7.04
N VAL A 267 -0.37 -5.91 -8.10
CA VAL A 267 1.05 -6.03 -8.48
C VAL A 267 1.94 -5.30 -7.49
N ALA A 268 1.60 -4.07 -7.12
CA ALA A 268 2.30 -3.29 -6.11
C ALA A 268 2.20 -3.98 -4.74
N TYR A 269 1.01 -4.49 -4.39
CA TYR A 269 0.80 -5.25 -3.15
C TYR A 269 1.78 -6.42 -3.04
N SER A 270 1.87 -7.27 -4.08
CA SER A 270 2.81 -8.40 -4.11
C SER A 270 4.26 -7.96 -3.94
N LYS A 271 4.69 -6.91 -4.67
CA LYS A 271 6.07 -6.41 -4.56
C LYS A 271 6.40 -5.87 -3.17
N ILE A 272 5.45 -5.18 -2.54
CA ILE A 272 5.63 -4.68 -1.17
C ILE A 272 5.70 -5.86 -0.18
N LYS A 273 4.85 -6.88 -0.34
CA LYS A 273 4.89 -8.11 0.47
C LYS A 273 6.21 -8.86 0.34
N ASP A 274 6.73 -8.98 -0.89
CA ASP A 274 8.03 -9.61 -1.12
C ASP A 274 9.15 -8.84 -0.41
N ASN A 275 9.15 -7.51 -0.50
CA ASN A 275 10.12 -6.68 0.18
C ASN A 275 9.97 -6.73 1.71
N LEU A 276 8.75 -6.78 2.25
CA LEU A 276 8.50 -7.03 3.67
C LEU A 276 9.10 -8.36 4.13
N SER A 277 8.87 -9.43 3.36
CA SER A 277 9.44 -10.77 3.66
C SER A 277 10.96 -10.71 3.71
N GLN A 278 11.60 -10.05 2.73
CA GLN A 278 13.05 -9.92 2.71
C GLN A 278 13.62 -9.23 3.96
N VAL A 279 12.96 -8.17 4.46
CA VAL A 279 13.40 -7.51 5.70
C VAL A 279 13.16 -8.41 6.91
N PHE A 280 12.01 -9.08 6.99
CA PHE A 280 11.71 -10.03 8.06
C PHE A 280 12.72 -11.17 8.11
N ASP A 281 13.06 -11.77 6.97
CA ASP A 281 14.02 -12.87 6.88
C ASP A 281 15.41 -12.41 7.33
N ASN A 282 15.85 -11.24 6.89
CA ASN A 282 17.11 -10.65 7.35
C ASN A 282 17.12 -10.40 8.86
N LEU A 283 16.00 -9.90 9.42
CA LEU A 283 15.87 -9.68 10.85
C LEU A 283 15.86 -10.99 11.64
N ASN A 284 15.20 -12.03 11.13
CA ASN A 284 15.16 -13.34 11.77
C ASN A 284 16.55 -14.00 11.77
N ILE A 285 17.26 -13.96 10.65
CA ILE A 285 18.67 -14.43 10.58
C ILE A 285 19.54 -13.65 11.56
N ALA A 286 19.39 -12.32 11.64
CA ALA A 286 20.13 -11.48 12.57
C ALA A 286 19.86 -11.87 14.04
N ARG A 287 18.59 -12.14 14.37
CA ARG A 287 18.18 -12.62 15.70
C ARG A 287 18.73 -14.01 16.02
N GLU A 288 18.72 -14.93 15.06
CA GLU A 288 19.29 -16.27 15.24
C GLU A 288 20.79 -16.20 15.54
N LYS A 289 21.55 -15.44 14.74
CA LYS A 289 22.98 -15.21 14.98
C LYS A 289 23.25 -14.58 16.35
N TYR A 290 22.48 -13.56 16.71
CA TYR A 290 22.59 -12.91 18.02
C TYR A 290 22.30 -13.88 19.18
N PHE A 291 21.28 -14.72 19.03
CA PHE A 291 20.91 -15.71 20.03
C PHE A 291 21.95 -16.83 20.18
N GLU A 292 22.53 -17.30 19.08
CA GLU A 292 23.64 -18.27 19.10
C GLU A 292 24.86 -17.71 19.81
N GLU A 293 25.20 -16.45 19.55
CA GLU A 293 26.30 -15.76 20.23
C GLU A 293 26.06 -15.68 21.74
N ILE A 294 24.87 -15.25 22.17
CA ILE A 294 24.53 -15.20 23.60
C ILE A 294 24.61 -16.58 24.24
N ARG A 295 24.18 -17.65 23.54
CA ARG A 295 24.28 -19.02 24.06
C ARG A 295 25.72 -19.49 24.23
N GLY A 296 26.61 -19.09 23.32
CA GLY A 296 28.04 -19.45 23.39
C GLY A 296 28.81 -18.74 24.51
N GLU A 297 28.24 -17.70 25.11
CA GLU A 297 28.82 -16.96 26.24
C GLU A 297 28.52 -17.59 27.61
N TYR A 298 27.67 -18.62 27.68
CA TYR A 298 27.34 -19.39 28.89
C TYR A 298 27.85 -20.83 28.84
#